data_AF-A0A7S4QJN4-F1
#
_entry.id   AF-A0A7S4QJN4-F1
#
_cell.length_a   1.000
_cell.length_b   1.000
_cell.length_c   1.000
_cell.angle_alpha   90.00
_cell.angle_beta   90.00
_cell.angle_gamma   90.00
#
_symmetry.space_group_name_H-M   'P 1'
#
loop_
_entity.id
_entity.type
_entity.pdbx_description
1 polymer ?
#
loop_
_entity_poly.entity_id
_entity_poly.type
_entity_poly.pdbx_seq_one_letter_code
_entity_poly.pdbx_strand_id
1 'polypeptide(L)'
;VRPSEESGPLARAVERALTHEAVVRELGGLRVLGLAGPLRPPEPEEPLEGRSSEDAALAALLRSPHSLQAEEADLPELLCHGGQVPRVLAKTAPRRAYRRRQSELKTVIHWGQRKLLLSEIEFLTLHGAGCSRVIYAGAAPGVHLPFLASLFPHLSFILVDPGEFKVEAREGLELRQRFFTTDLAWELREEATGPGSGTLFISDIRTADCKIHSGAEVEAMVAEDMARQQDWVRVLRPRMAMLKFRLPYHNDKVRGKVYETEYLDGTIYLPVWGPPTTTEARLVTDGSSSRLYDDVEYEEQMFYFNTVTRVKRYHTPMVGNGLCESYDSAAEMSILEAYLASLSEPMVARLRELLGPGPATAFPAGAPGGGLLPALFARLGHESTARGRHLLTILPADTRKRWFRAKVFDSTTGRYLDACSEEGQELLCAQRAGAEAAAAEAPAAPRKRWPSCPTCPRRRS
;
A
#
# COMPACT_ATOMS: atom_id res chain seq x y z
N VAL A 1 -4.14 -12.52 -30.02
CA VAL A 1 -3.43 -12.40 -31.32
C VAL A 1 -2.40 -13.52 -31.32
N ARG A 2 -2.27 -14.31 -32.40
CA ARG A 2 -1.19 -15.32 -32.45
C ARG A 2 0.15 -14.58 -32.61
N PRO A 3 1.23 -15.02 -31.95
CA PRO A 3 2.54 -14.38 -32.10
C PRO A 3 2.93 -14.37 -33.57
N SER A 4 3.29 -13.20 -34.11
CA SER A 4 4.00 -13.15 -35.39
C SER A 4 5.39 -13.75 -35.18
N GLU A 5 5.82 -14.62 -36.09
CA GLU A 5 7.17 -15.22 -36.03
C GLU A 5 8.30 -14.17 -36.13
N GLU A 6 7.98 -12.92 -36.46
CA GLU A 6 8.89 -11.77 -36.54
C GLU A 6 9.15 -11.06 -35.20
N SER A 7 8.41 -11.39 -34.13
CA SER A 7 8.54 -10.74 -32.82
C SER A 7 9.80 -11.23 -32.07
N GLY A 8 10.61 -10.34 -31.50
CA GLY A 8 11.77 -10.72 -30.68
C GLY A 8 11.41 -11.53 -29.43
N PRO A 9 12.38 -12.20 -28.75
CA PRO A 9 12.11 -13.02 -27.57
C PRO A 9 11.37 -12.30 -26.45
N LEU A 10 11.63 -11.00 -26.25
CA LEU A 10 10.98 -10.17 -25.23
C LEU A 10 9.51 -9.89 -25.59
N ALA A 11 9.23 -9.47 -26.81
CA ALA A 11 7.86 -9.28 -27.31
C ALA A 11 7.00 -10.55 -27.14
N ARG A 12 7.54 -11.73 -27.48
CA ARG A 12 6.83 -13.01 -27.28
C ARG A 12 6.60 -13.33 -25.80
N ALA A 13 7.56 -13.00 -24.93
CA ALA A 13 7.40 -13.15 -23.49
C ALA A 13 6.29 -12.23 -22.94
N VAL A 14 6.18 -11.00 -23.43
CA VAL A 14 5.10 -10.06 -23.09
C VAL A 14 3.74 -10.62 -23.53
N GLU A 15 3.61 -11.10 -24.77
CA GLU A 15 2.37 -11.70 -25.26
C GLU A 15 1.94 -12.93 -24.43
N ARG A 16 2.89 -13.80 -24.09
CA ARG A 16 2.65 -14.95 -23.20
C ARG A 16 2.25 -14.51 -21.80
N ALA A 17 2.94 -13.52 -21.22
CA ALA A 17 2.63 -13.01 -19.90
C ALA A 17 1.20 -12.42 -19.84
N LEU A 18 0.80 -11.64 -20.84
CA LEU A 18 -0.54 -11.02 -20.93
C LEU A 18 -1.68 -12.05 -21.02
N THR A 19 -1.40 -13.27 -21.47
CA THR A 19 -2.38 -14.36 -21.58
C THR A 19 -2.23 -15.41 -20.49
N HIS A 20 -1.21 -15.30 -19.63
CA HIS A 20 -0.93 -16.24 -18.56
C HIS A 20 -1.95 -16.12 -17.43
N GLU A 21 -2.53 -17.24 -16.98
CA GLU A 21 -3.60 -17.26 -15.97
C GLU A 21 -3.21 -16.51 -14.68
N ALA A 22 -1.99 -16.70 -14.19
CA ALA A 22 -1.50 -16.00 -12.99
C ALA A 22 -1.50 -14.47 -13.14
N VAL A 23 -1.05 -13.96 -14.29
CA VAL A 23 -0.99 -12.52 -14.58
C VAL A 23 -2.39 -11.96 -14.79
N VAL A 24 -3.24 -12.66 -15.55
CA VAL A 24 -4.64 -12.27 -15.76
C VAL A 24 -5.39 -12.20 -14.43
N ARG A 25 -5.14 -13.14 -13.51
CA ARG A 25 -5.72 -13.13 -12.17
C ARG A 25 -5.21 -11.95 -11.32
N GLU A 26 -3.92 -11.64 -11.41
CA GLU A 26 -3.29 -10.55 -10.66
C GLU A 26 -3.71 -9.16 -11.18
N LEU A 27 -3.62 -8.94 -12.49
CA LEU A 27 -3.99 -7.67 -13.14
C LEU A 27 -5.50 -7.48 -13.27
N GLY A 28 -6.26 -8.57 -13.39
CA GLY A 28 -7.73 -8.57 -13.49
C GLY A 28 -8.45 -8.36 -12.16
N GLY A 29 -7.73 -8.04 -11.07
CA GLY A 29 -8.30 -7.70 -9.77
C GLY A 29 -9.04 -8.84 -9.06
N LEU A 30 -8.77 -10.10 -9.43
CA LEU A 30 -9.41 -11.30 -8.88
C LEU A 30 -8.72 -11.83 -7.61
N ARG A 31 -8.04 -10.98 -6.84
CA ARG A 31 -7.46 -11.38 -5.54
C ARG A 31 -7.68 -10.35 -4.46
N VAL A 32 -8.24 -10.82 -3.36
CA VAL A 32 -8.19 -10.19 -2.04
C VAL A 32 -6.78 -10.41 -1.47
N LEU A 33 -5.95 -9.37 -1.33
CA LEU A 33 -4.61 -9.53 -0.69
C LEU A 33 -4.79 -9.91 0.78
N GLY A 34 -3.97 -10.86 1.24
CA GLY A 34 -3.90 -11.25 2.65
C GLY A 34 -5.05 -12.11 3.18
N LEU A 35 -6.00 -12.56 2.34
CA LEU A 35 -7.19 -13.30 2.80
C LEU A 35 -7.37 -14.70 2.19
N ALA A 36 -6.44 -15.19 1.35
CA ALA A 36 -6.43 -16.59 0.94
C ALA A 36 -5.03 -17.04 0.49
N GLY A 37 -4.51 -18.15 1.01
CA GLY A 37 -3.36 -18.95 0.51
C GLY A 37 -1.98 -18.67 1.13
N PRO A 38 -1.05 -19.64 1.09
CA PRO A 38 0.22 -19.57 1.80
C PRO A 38 1.18 -18.55 1.18
N LEU A 39 1.88 -17.80 2.03
CA LEU A 39 3.06 -17.02 1.67
C LEU A 39 4.28 -17.95 1.67
N ARG A 40 5.24 -17.71 0.78
CA ARG A 40 6.47 -18.49 0.68
C ARG A 40 7.65 -17.58 0.34
N PRO A 41 8.89 -17.97 0.69
CA PRO A 41 10.07 -17.31 0.15
C PRO A 41 10.04 -17.36 -1.40
N PRO A 42 10.55 -16.33 -2.10
CA PRO A 42 10.73 -16.41 -3.54
C PRO A 42 11.67 -17.55 -3.91
N GLU A 43 11.39 -18.21 -5.02
CA GLU A 43 12.27 -19.26 -5.55
C GLU A 43 13.63 -18.63 -5.96
N PRO A 44 14.76 -19.31 -5.67
CA PRO A 44 16.08 -18.81 -6.05
C PRO A 44 16.15 -18.56 -7.56
N GLU A 45 16.79 -17.47 -7.98
CA GLU A 45 17.10 -17.26 -9.39
C GLU A 45 18.31 -18.08 -9.80
N GLU A 46 18.19 -18.82 -10.90
CA GLU A 46 19.39 -19.12 -11.69
C GLU A 46 19.89 -17.80 -12.30
N PRO A 47 21.19 -17.47 -12.17
CA PRO A 47 21.76 -16.29 -12.79
C PRO A 47 21.39 -16.24 -14.27
N LEU A 48 20.97 -15.07 -14.75
CA LEU A 48 20.76 -14.79 -16.18
C LEU A 48 22.12 -14.71 -16.88
N GLU A 49 22.91 -15.79 -16.84
CA GLU A 49 24.16 -15.91 -17.58
C GLU A 49 23.84 -16.09 -19.08
N GLY A 50 23.76 -14.96 -19.78
CA GLY A 50 23.97 -14.91 -21.23
C GLY A 50 22.84 -15.43 -22.13
N ARG A 51 21.62 -15.64 -21.63
CA ARG A 51 20.46 -15.93 -22.49
C ARG A 51 19.28 -15.04 -22.14
N SER A 52 19.06 -14.03 -22.98
CA SER A 52 17.77 -13.36 -23.17
C SER A 52 16.77 -14.33 -23.81
N SER A 53 16.51 -15.46 -23.15
CA SER A 53 15.49 -16.40 -23.60
C SER A 53 14.12 -15.82 -23.26
N GLU A 54 13.17 -16.05 -24.15
CA GLU A 54 11.76 -15.71 -23.94
C GLU A 54 11.25 -16.24 -22.58
N ASP A 55 11.68 -17.44 -22.16
CA ASP A 55 11.27 -18.03 -20.90
C ASP A 55 11.84 -17.30 -19.67
N ALA A 56 13.06 -16.78 -19.75
CA ALA A 56 13.64 -15.97 -18.67
C ALA A 56 12.90 -14.64 -18.50
N ALA A 57 12.61 -13.95 -19.62
CA ALA A 57 11.82 -12.73 -19.61
C ALA A 57 10.39 -12.99 -19.10
N LEU A 58 9.77 -14.10 -19.53
CA LEU A 58 8.45 -14.51 -19.04
C LEU A 58 8.49 -14.77 -17.53
N ALA A 59 9.47 -15.54 -17.03
CA ALA A 59 9.59 -15.83 -15.60
C ALA A 59 9.73 -14.55 -14.76
N ALA A 60 10.53 -13.57 -15.22
CA ALA A 60 10.64 -12.27 -14.56
C ALA A 60 9.31 -11.49 -14.59
N LEU A 61 8.60 -11.48 -15.72
CA LEU A 61 7.28 -10.84 -15.86
C LEU A 61 6.20 -11.50 -14.99
N LEU A 62 6.25 -12.81 -14.79
CA LEU A 62 5.34 -13.51 -13.88
C LEU A 62 5.60 -13.16 -12.41
N ARG A 63 6.84 -12.80 -12.06
CA ARG A 63 7.21 -12.37 -10.70
C ARG A 63 6.94 -10.88 -10.45
N SER A 64 7.00 -10.05 -11.49
CA SER A 64 6.70 -8.61 -11.44
C SER A 64 5.78 -8.23 -12.61
N PRO A 65 4.49 -8.60 -12.56
CA PRO A 65 3.56 -8.32 -13.66
C PRO A 65 3.26 -6.83 -13.81
N HIS A 66 3.60 -6.01 -12.81
CA HIS A 66 3.49 -4.57 -12.95
C HIS A 66 4.41 -3.99 -14.01
N SER A 67 5.54 -4.64 -14.31
CA SER A 67 6.45 -4.22 -15.39
C SER A 67 5.79 -4.24 -16.78
N LEU A 68 4.69 -4.99 -16.97
CA LEU A 68 3.95 -5.04 -18.24
C LEU A 68 3.33 -3.70 -18.68
N GLN A 69 3.25 -2.70 -17.80
CA GLN A 69 2.81 -1.35 -18.21
C GLN A 69 3.90 -0.49 -18.86
N ALA A 70 5.15 -0.96 -18.83
CA ALA A 70 6.28 -0.24 -19.40
C ALA A 70 6.39 -0.49 -20.91
N GLU A 71 7.08 0.42 -21.60
CA GLU A 71 7.45 0.24 -23.00
C GLU A 71 8.45 -0.93 -23.12
N GLU A 72 8.41 -1.67 -24.22
CA GLU A 72 9.28 -2.85 -24.43
C GLU A 72 10.77 -2.50 -24.29
N ALA A 73 11.17 -1.30 -24.71
CA ALA A 73 12.54 -0.81 -24.62
C ALA A 73 13.05 -0.63 -23.16
N ASP A 74 12.15 -0.39 -22.21
CA ASP A 74 12.49 -0.20 -20.79
C ASP A 74 12.55 -1.55 -20.02
N LEU A 75 11.92 -2.61 -20.55
CA LEU A 75 11.78 -3.90 -19.85
C LEU A 75 13.10 -4.55 -19.45
N PRO A 76 14.17 -4.58 -20.27
CA PRO A 76 15.43 -5.20 -19.86
C PRO A 76 15.97 -4.64 -18.53
N GLU A 77 15.89 -3.33 -18.33
CA GLU A 77 16.33 -2.69 -17.08
C GLU A 77 15.36 -2.94 -15.92
N LEU A 78 14.05 -2.94 -16.21
CA LEU A 78 13.00 -3.11 -15.20
C LEU A 78 12.92 -4.55 -14.65
N LEU A 79 13.26 -5.54 -15.48
CA LEU A 79 13.20 -6.96 -15.13
C LEU A 79 14.47 -7.46 -14.41
N CYS A 80 15.58 -6.73 -14.52
CA CYS A 80 16.75 -6.96 -13.68
C CYS A 80 16.36 -6.81 -12.21
N HIS A 81 16.75 -7.78 -11.38
CA HIS A 81 16.46 -7.73 -9.95
C HIS A 81 17.12 -6.50 -9.31
N GLY A 82 16.31 -5.52 -8.94
CA GLY A 82 16.77 -4.28 -8.33
C GLY A 82 17.29 -4.47 -6.91
N GLY A 83 18.18 -3.57 -6.50
CA GLY A 83 18.64 -3.45 -5.11
C GLY A 83 17.53 -3.01 -4.15
N GLN A 84 17.91 -2.43 -3.00
CA GLN A 84 16.95 -1.99 -1.98
C GLN A 84 15.87 -1.05 -2.55
N VAL A 85 14.64 -1.20 -2.06
CA VAL A 85 13.50 -0.40 -2.47
C VAL A 85 13.65 1.06 -1.98
N PRO A 86 13.59 2.08 -2.87
CA PRO A 86 13.73 3.47 -2.44
C PRO A 86 12.45 3.94 -1.74
N ARG A 87 12.53 4.35 -0.47
CA ARG A 87 11.37 4.89 0.27
C ARG A 87 11.25 6.41 0.23
N VAL A 88 12.37 7.10 -0.02
CA VAL A 88 12.46 8.56 -0.01
C VAL A 88 12.68 9.09 -1.43
N LEU A 89 11.98 10.15 -1.79
CA LEU A 89 12.24 10.91 -3.00
C LEU A 89 13.46 11.80 -2.79
N ALA A 90 14.62 11.34 -3.27
CA ALA A 90 15.85 12.11 -3.22
C ALA A 90 15.77 13.37 -4.09
N LYS A 91 16.48 14.44 -3.71
CA LYS A 91 16.58 15.67 -4.52
C LYS A 91 17.15 15.38 -5.93
N THR A 92 17.99 14.36 -6.06
CA THR A 92 18.60 13.91 -7.31
C THR A 92 17.81 12.78 -7.99
N ALA A 93 16.56 12.54 -7.58
CA ALA A 93 15.74 11.48 -8.17
C ALA A 93 15.60 11.70 -9.70
N PRO A 94 15.65 10.61 -10.50
CA PRO A 94 15.47 10.71 -11.93
C PRO A 94 14.14 11.37 -12.32
N ARG A 95 14.14 12.06 -13.46
CA ARG A 95 13.00 12.81 -13.99
C ARG A 95 12.57 12.22 -15.33
N ARG A 96 11.27 12.24 -15.59
CA ARG A 96 10.71 11.95 -16.92
C ARG A 96 9.67 13.02 -17.22
N ALA A 97 9.80 13.65 -18.39
CA ALA A 97 8.86 14.67 -18.83
C ALA A 97 7.42 14.14 -18.74
N TYR A 98 6.55 14.89 -18.09
CA TYR A 98 5.17 14.45 -17.85
C TYR A 98 4.40 14.35 -19.16
N ARG A 99 3.60 13.29 -19.27
CA ARG A 99 2.59 13.12 -20.32
C ARG A 99 1.36 12.43 -19.76
N ARG A 100 0.18 12.78 -20.29
CA ARG A 100 -1.07 12.13 -19.89
C ARG A 100 -1.11 10.69 -20.39
N ARG A 101 -1.40 9.75 -19.49
CA ARG A 101 -1.41 8.30 -19.75
C ARG A 101 -2.83 7.74 -19.94
N GLN A 102 -3.70 8.39 -20.71
CA GLN A 102 -5.12 7.99 -20.78
C GLN A 102 -5.34 6.61 -21.43
N SER A 103 -4.62 6.31 -22.51
CA SER A 103 -4.79 5.08 -23.31
C SER A 103 -3.80 3.97 -22.98
N GLU A 104 -3.04 4.13 -21.91
CA GLU A 104 -2.02 3.16 -21.50
C GLU A 104 -2.54 2.17 -20.48
N LEU A 105 -2.03 0.94 -20.60
CA LEU A 105 -2.14 -0.07 -19.56
C LEU A 105 -1.57 0.50 -18.26
N LYS A 106 -2.31 0.28 -17.17
CA LYS A 106 -1.84 0.53 -15.81
C LYS A 106 -2.02 -0.79 -15.09
N THR A 107 -0.98 -1.23 -14.41
CA THR A 107 -0.95 -2.54 -13.76
C THR A 107 -0.89 -2.41 -12.24
N VAL A 108 -0.32 -1.30 -11.75
CA VAL A 108 -0.23 -1.02 -10.31
C VAL A 108 -1.60 -0.81 -9.68
N ILE A 109 -1.73 -1.26 -8.44
CA ILE A 109 -3.02 -1.31 -7.73
C ILE A 109 -3.07 -0.20 -6.67
N HIS A 110 -4.24 0.41 -6.49
CA HIS A 110 -4.46 1.42 -5.46
C HIS A 110 -5.28 0.89 -4.29
N TRP A 111 -4.69 0.89 -3.09
CA TRP A 111 -5.36 0.49 -1.86
C TRP A 111 -5.36 1.63 -0.85
N GLY A 112 -6.46 2.40 -0.82
CA GLY A 112 -6.57 3.63 -0.03
C GLY A 112 -6.22 3.47 1.45
N GLN A 113 -6.91 2.57 2.17
CA GLN A 113 -6.69 2.37 3.61
C GLN A 113 -5.33 1.72 3.90
N ARG A 114 -4.86 0.79 3.06
CA ARG A 114 -3.53 0.18 3.21
C ARG A 114 -2.41 1.19 3.01
N LYS A 115 -2.54 2.07 2.02
CA LYS A 115 -1.61 3.19 1.76
C LYS A 115 -1.45 4.05 3.02
N LEU A 116 -2.56 4.43 3.66
CA LEU A 116 -2.55 5.24 4.88
C LEU A 116 -1.85 4.49 6.02
N LEU A 117 -2.35 3.29 6.34
CA LEU A 117 -1.83 2.47 7.42
C LEU A 117 -0.32 2.21 7.31
N LEU A 118 0.20 1.91 6.12
CA LEU A 118 1.64 1.69 5.92
C LEU A 118 2.46 2.97 6.11
N SER A 119 1.99 4.11 5.59
CA SER A 119 2.69 5.38 5.80
C SER A 119 2.74 5.79 7.27
N GLU A 120 1.67 5.49 8.02
CA GLU A 120 1.58 5.78 9.44
C GLU A 120 2.45 4.83 10.27
N ILE A 121 2.47 3.53 9.96
CA ILE A 121 3.39 2.58 10.59
C ILE A 121 4.85 3.01 10.35
N GLU A 122 5.21 3.38 9.13
CA GLU A 122 6.57 3.85 8.80
C GLU A 122 6.93 5.11 9.61
N PHE A 123 6.04 6.11 9.62
CA PHE A 123 6.25 7.36 10.37
C PHE A 123 6.38 7.13 11.88
N LEU A 124 5.46 6.37 12.48
CA LEU A 124 5.46 6.11 13.92
C LEU A 124 6.61 5.20 14.36
N THR A 125 7.07 4.29 13.50
CA THR A 125 8.27 3.49 13.75
C THR A 125 9.51 4.37 13.84
N LEU A 126 9.65 5.35 12.94
CA LEU A 126 10.82 6.23 12.88
C LEU A 126 10.81 7.33 13.94
N HIS A 127 9.63 7.82 14.33
CA HIS A 127 9.50 9.04 15.13
C HIS A 127 8.67 8.89 16.42
N GLY A 128 8.07 7.73 16.67
CA GLY A 128 7.25 7.43 17.85
C GLY A 128 8.04 7.34 19.16
N ALA A 129 9.30 6.94 19.10
CA ALA A 129 10.13 6.78 20.29
C ALA A 129 10.30 8.10 21.06
N GLY A 130 9.98 8.08 22.36
CA GLY A 130 10.02 9.27 23.22
C GLY A 130 8.83 10.23 23.03
N CYS A 131 7.85 9.86 22.22
CA CYS A 131 6.56 10.54 22.13
C CYS A 131 5.50 9.78 22.95
N SER A 132 4.45 10.48 23.33
CA SER A 132 3.32 9.90 24.06
C SER A 132 1.97 10.18 23.41
N ARG A 133 1.93 11.04 22.38
CA ARG A 133 0.69 11.54 21.80
C ARG A 133 0.80 11.77 20.31
N VAL A 134 -0.26 11.40 19.57
CA VAL A 134 -0.47 11.66 18.15
C VAL A 134 -1.74 12.48 17.98
N ILE A 135 -1.63 13.61 17.31
CA ILE A 135 -2.79 14.40 16.85
C ILE A 135 -2.98 14.10 15.37
N TYR A 136 -4.16 13.64 14.97
CA TYR A 136 -4.47 13.28 13.59
C TYR A 136 -5.62 14.15 13.05
N ALA A 137 -5.31 15.06 12.13
CA ALA A 137 -6.30 15.84 11.39
C ALA A 137 -6.69 15.18 10.07
N GLY A 138 -7.99 15.02 9.80
CA GLY A 138 -8.48 14.31 8.61
C GLY A 138 -8.53 12.79 8.83
N ALA A 139 -8.94 12.36 10.02
CA ALA A 139 -8.85 10.96 10.45
C ALA A 139 -10.07 10.08 10.07
N ALA A 140 -11.21 10.65 9.69
CA ALA A 140 -12.40 9.86 9.36
C ALA A 140 -12.29 9.21 7.96
N PRO A 141 -12.90 8.03 7.73
CA PRO A 141 -13.72 7.23 8.65
C PRO A 141 -12.91 6.43 9.69
N GLY A 142 -11.57 6.44 9.59
CA GLY A 142 -10.68 5.94 10.64
C GLY A 142 -10.63 4.43 10.87
N VAL A 143 -11.17 3.61 9.95
CA VAL A 143 -11.35 2.16 10.16
C VAL A 143 -10.07 1.38 10.51
N HIS A 144 -8.90 1.81 10.02
CA HIS A 144 -7.61 1.16 10.31
C HIS A 144 -6.95 1.68 11.60
N LEU A 145 -7.40 2.82 12.14
CA LEU A 145 -6.75 3.50 13.27
C LEU A 145 -6.80 2.71 14.58
N PRO A 146 -7.87 1.95 14.91
CA PRO A 146 -7.83 1.05 16.06
C PRO A 146 -6.72 0.01 15.97
N PHE A 147 -6.45 -0.53 14.78
CA PHE A 147 -5.34 -1.47 14.60
C PHE A 147 -3.99 -0.76 14.73
N LEU A 148 -3.82 0.41 14.10
CA LEU A 148 -2.61 1.23 14.25
C LEU A 148 -2.31 1.54 15.72
N ALA A 149 -3.30 1.99 16.49
CA ALA A 149 -3.14 2.28 17.92
C ALA A 149 -2.75 1.05 18.73
N SER A 150 -3.19 -0.15 18.33
CA SER A 150 -2.77 -1.40 18.96
C SER A 150 -1.31 -1.78 18.67
N LEU A 151 -0.73 -1.31 17.55
CA LEU A 151 0.69 -1.48 17.23
C LEU A 151 1.58 -0.52 18.04
N PHE A 152 1.08 0.67 18.37
CA PHE A 152 1.83 1.69 19.12
C PHE A 152 1.15 2.06 20.45
N PRO A 153 1.06 1.12 21.41
CA PRO A 153 0.25 1.30 22.59
C PRO A 153 0.79 2.29 23.62
N HIS A 154 2.02 2.78 23.44
CA HIS A 154 2.61 3.85 24.24
C HIS A 154 2.16 5.25 23.79
N LEU A 155 1.47 5.35 22.65
CA LEU A 155 0.94 6.59 22.10
C LEU A 155 -0.57 6.66 22.38
N SER A 156 -1.04 7.81 22.83
CA SER A 156 -2.44 8.19 22.77
C SER A 156 -2.75 8.91 21.46
N PHE A 157 -3.93 8.70 20.91
CA PHE A 157 -4.36 9.26 19.64
C PHE A 157 -5.53 10.21 19.87
N ILE A 158 -5.43 11.43 19.37
CA ILE A 158 -6.52 12.39 19.27
C ILE A 158 -6.88 12.52 17.79
N LEU A 159 -8.00 11.94 17.41
CA LEU A 159 -8.48 11.88 16.03
C LEU A 159 -9.50 12.97 15.80
N VAL A 160 -9.26 13.83 14.80
CA VAL A 160 -10.11 14.97 14.51
C VAL A 160 -10.54 14.95 13.06
N ASP A 161 -11.86 14.99 12.84
CA ASP A 161 -12.45 15.05 11.52
C ASP A 161 -13.90 15.55 11.60
N PRO A 162 -14.38 16.41 10.69
CA PRO A 162 -15.81 16.74 10.63
C PRO A 162 -16.70 15.56 10.19
N GLY A 163 -16.14 14.61 9.44
CA GLY A 163 -16.82 13.42 8.95
C GLY A 163 -17.11 12.39 10.05
N GLU A 164 -18.03 11.48 9.74
CA GLU A 164 -18.44 10.42 10.66
C GLU A 164 -17.32 9.38 10.85
N PHE A 165 -16.93 9.13 12.10
CA PHE A 165 -16.04 8.04 12.46
C PHE A 165 -16.77 6.70 12.43
N LYS A 166 -16.17 5.70 11.78
CA LYS A 166 -16.68 4.31 11.75
C LYS A 166 -16.01 3.44 12.80
N VAL A 167 -15.53 4.06 13.86
CA VAL A 167 -14.80 3.46 14.97
C VAL A 167 -15.28 4.12 16.25
N GLU A 168 -15.17 3.40 17.37
CA GLU A 168 -15.57 3.89 18.67
C GLU A 168 -14.37 4.43 19.44
N ALA A 169 -14.62 5.44 20.28
CA ALA A 169 -13.63 5.94 21.23
C ALA A 169 -13.29 4.85 22.24
N ARG A 170 -12.03 4.79 22.66
CA ARG A 170 -11.55 3.85 23.68
C ARG A 170 -10.31 4.41 24.38
N GLU A 171 -9.82 3.72 25.39
CA GLU A 171 -8.57 4.13 26.05
C GLU A 171 -7.43 4.30 25.03
N GLY A 172 -6.78 5.46 25.07
CA GLY A 172 -5.73 5.84 24.12
C GLY A 172 -6.22 6.23 22.71
N LEU A 173 -7.54 6.31 22.46
CA LEU A 173 -8.12 6.71 21.17
C LEU A 173 -9.32 7.64 21.39
N GLU A 174 -9.07 8.94 21.36
CA GLU A 174 -10.05 10.00 21.50
C GLU A 174 -10.57 10.46 20.13
N LEU A 175 -11.88 10.68 20.01
CA LEU A 175 -12.53 11.13 18.77
C LEU A 175 -13.12 12.54 18.98
N ARG A 176 -12.70 13.51 18.17
CA ARG A 176 -13.27 14.88 18.11
C ARG A 176 -13.92 15.10 16.75
N GLN A 177 -15.23 14.87 16.64
CA GLN A 177 -15.96 15.03 15.38
C GLN A 177 -16.25 16.51 15.05
N ARG A 178 -15.24 17.22 14.57
CA ARG A 178 -15.29 18.65 14.21
C ARG A 178 -14.18 18.97 13.21
N PHE A 179 -14.27 20.14 12.57
CA PHE A 179 -13.16 20.65 11.77
C PHE A 179 -11.91 20.89 12.63
N PHE A 180 -10.75 20.53 12.09
CA PHE A 180 -9.48 20.93 12.66
C PHE A 180 -9.23 22.40 12.30
N THR A 181 -9.22 23.27 13.30
CA THR A 181 -9.00 24.72 13.13
C THR A 181 -7.72 25.15 13.83
N THR A 182 -7.22 26.34 13.51
CA THR A 182 -6.08 26.94 14.21
C THR A 182 -6.33 27.10 15.71
N ASP A 183 -7.56 27.44 16.11
CA ASP A 183 -7.93 27.53 17.53
C ASP A 183 -7.86 26.17 18.22
N LEU A 184 -8.32 25.10 17.56
CA LEU A 184 -8.18 23.74 18.10
C LEU A 184 -6.71 23.31 18.18
N ALA A 185 -5.87 23.74 17.23
CA ALA A 185 -4.44 23.51 17.29
C ALA A 185 -3.79 24.18 18.52
N TRP A 186 -4.23 25.39 18.88
CA TRP A 186 -3.81 26.06 20.12
C TRP A 186 -4.29 25.30 21.37
N GLU A 187 -5.57 24.94 21.41
CA GLU A 187 -6.17 24.14 22.49
C GLU A 187 -5.37 22.85 22.74
N LEU A 188 -5.12 22.05 21.71
CA LEU A 188 -4.37 20.79 21.80
C LEU A 188 -2.90 20.96 22.21
N ARG A 189 -2.31 22.11 21.88
CA ARG A 189 -0.95 22.47 22.32
C ARG A 189 -0.95 22.84 23.80
N GLU A 190 -1.93 23.58 24.28
CA GLU A 190 -2.06 23.95 25.69
C GLU A 190 -2.38 22.72 26.57
N GLU A 191 -3.12 21.75 26.04
CA GLU A 191 -3.32 20.46 26.70
C GLU A 191 -2.00 19.67 26.87
N ALA A 192 -0.94 20.01 26.11
CA ALA A 192 0.37 19.37 26.15
C ALA A 192 1.24 19.84 27.33
N THR A 193 0.74 19.77 28.56
CA THR A 193 1.38 20.38 29.76
C THR A 193 2.33 19.46 30.54
N GLY A 194 2.97 18.49 29.87
CA GLY A 194 3.98 17.60 30.47
C GLY A 194 5.41 17.90 29.98
N PRO A 195 6.41 18.04 30.88
CA PRO A 195 7.81 17.98 30.47
C PRO A 195 8.11 16.61 29.85
N GLY A 196 8.51 16.58 28.57
CA GLY A 196 8.94 15.35 27.89
C GLY A 196 7.87 14.54 27.14
N SER A 197 6.61 14.99 27.08
CA SER A 197 5.56 14.34 26.27
C SER A 197 5.64 14.79 24.81
N GLY A 198 6.56 14.23 24.03
CA GLY A 198 6.65 14.51 22.60
C GLY A 198 5.30 14.30 21.90
N THR A 199 4.85 15.30 21.15
CA THR A 199 3.63 15.23 20.32
C THR A 199 4.00 15.02 18.87
N LEU A 200 3.38 14.05 18.22
CA LEU A 200 3.44 13.85 16.78
C LEU A 200 2.17 14.42 16.13
N PHE A 201 2.31 14.89 14.90
CA PHE A 201 1.18 15.38 14.12
C PHE A 201 1.05 14.61 12.81
N ILE A 202 -0.16 14.19 12.47
CA ILE A 202 -0.49 13.57 11.18
C ILE A 202 -1.62 14.38 10.55
N SER A 203 -1.49 14.70 9.27
CA SER A 203 -2.56 15.34 8.52
C SER A 203 -2.80 14.64 7.18
N ASP A 204 -4.04 14.22 6.96
CA ASP A 204 -4.55 13.75 5.65
C ASP A 204 -5.83 14.49 5.25
N ILE A 205 -5.92 15.78 5.60
CA ILE A 205 -7.07 16.61 5.23
C ILE A 205 -7.24 16.65 3.71
N ARG A 206 -8.50 16.77 3.29
CA ARG A 206 -8.88 16.95 1.90
C ARG A 206 -10.18 17.71 1.82
N THR A 207 -10.13 18.93 1.31
CA THR A 207 -11.34 19.72 1.04
C THR A 207 -11.83 19.52 -0.40
N ALA A 208 -10.93 19.21 -1.34
CA ALA A 208 -11.26 19.08 -2.76
C ALA A 208 -11.97 17.77 -3.14
N ASP A 209 -13.17 17.88 -3.72
CA ASP A 209 -13.85 16.80 -4.46
C ASP A 209 -13.75 17.00 -5.98
N CYS A 210 -13.06 16.09 -6.68
CA CYS A 210 -12.86 16.16 -8.13
C CYS A 210 -14.12 15.80 -8.95
N LYS A 211 -15.20 15.35 -8.32
CA LYS A 211 -16.49 15.14 -8.98
C LYS A 211 -17.34 16.41 -9.04
N ILE A 212 -17.05 17.36 -8.16
CA ILE A 212 -17.84 18.57 -7.97
C ILE A 212 -17.07 19.79 -8.47
N HIS A 213 -15.77 19.85 -8.18
CA HIS A 213 -14.93 20.99 -8.50
C HIS A 213 -14.20 20.81 -9.83
N SER A 214 -14.02 21.92 -10.53
CA SER A 214 -13.16 22.01 -11.72
C SER A 214 -11.68 21.79 -11.38
N GLY A 215 -10.85 21.55 -12.39
CA GLY A 215 -9.42 21.33 -12.19
C GLY A 215 -8.73 22.50 -11.48
N ALA A 216 -9.04 23.74 -11.85
CA ALA A 216 -8.45 24.93 -11.23
C ALA A 216 -8.86 25.09 -9.75
N GLU A 217 -10.13 24.82 -9.43
CA GLU A 217 -10.62 24.83 -8.05
C GLU A 217 -9.94 23.74 -7.21
N VAL A 218 -9.76 22.54 -7.75
CA VAL A 218 -9.03 21.46 -7.07
C VAL A 218 -7.59 21.89 -6.72
N GLU A 219 -6.87 22.51 -7.64
CA GLU A 219 -5.51 22.98 -7.37
C GLU A 219 -5.48 24.10 -6.31
N ALA A 220 -6.42 25.04 -6.35
CA ALA A 220 -6.54 26.10 -5.34
C ALA A 220 -6.82 25.54 -3.94
N MET A 221 -7.75 24.59 -3.83
CA MET A 221 -8.09 23.93 -2.56
C MET A 221 -6.92 23.11 -2.00
N VAL A 222 -6.13 22.46 -2.87
CA VAL A 222 -4.92 21.74 -2.45
C VAL A 222 -3.88 22.72 -1.89
N ALA A 223 -3.70 23.88 -2.50
CA ALA A 223 -2.81 24.92 -1.97
C ALA A 223 -3.29 25.45 -0.61
N GLU A 224 -4.60 25.65 -0.44
CA GLU A 224 -5.17 26.02 0.87
C GLU A 224 -5.00 24.93 1.94
N ASP A 225 -5.21 23.67 1.58
CA ASP A 225 -5.01 22.53 2.50
C ASP A 225 -3.53 22.43 2.91
N MET A 226 -2.59 22.66 2.00
CA MET A 226 -1.18 22.78 2.34
C MET A 226 -0.93 23.96 3.30
N ALA A 227 -1.42 25.16 2.99
CA ALA A 227 -1.25 26.32 3.86
C ALA A 227 -1.77 26.08 5.29
N ARG A 228 -2.95 25.47 5.43
CA ARG A 228 -3.53 25.07 6.73
C ARG A 228 -2.62 24.10 7.48
N GLN A 229 -2.15 23.05 6.81
CA GLN A 229 -1.21 22.08 7.41
C GLN A 229 0.06 22.76 7.93
N GLN A 230 0.63 23.69 7.16
CA GLN A 230 1.81 24.45 7.56
C GLN A 230 1.55 25.33 8.79
N ASP A 231 0.42 26.03 8.85
CA ASP A 231 0.06 26.86 10.00
C ASP A 231 -0.18 26.00 11.25
N TRP A 232 -0.81 24.84 11.11
CA TRP A 232 -0.99 23.90 12.22
C TRP A 232 0.32 23.36 12.75
N VAL A 233 1.30 23.03 11.89
CA VAL A 233 2.64 22.64 12.34
C VAL A 233 3.32 23.76 13.14
N ARG A 234 3.23 25.01 12.67
CA ARG A 234 3.80 26.17 13.38
C ARG A 234 3.13 26.40 14.74
N VAL A 235 1.82 26.20 14.81
CA VAL A 235 1.04 26.35 16.05
C VAL A 235 1.29 25.21 17.01
N LEU A 236 1.12 23.95 16.57
CA LEU A 236 1.28 22.77 17.40
C LEU A 236 2.71 22.56 17.88
N ARG A 237 3.71 22.93 17.05
CA ARG A 237 5.13 22.65 17.26
C ARG A 237 5.36 21.18 17.63
N PRO A 238 4.90 20.23 16.80
CA PRO A 238 5.09 18.81 17.06
C PRO A 238 6.58 18.47 17.00
N ARG A 239 6.99 17.36 17.62
CA ARG A 239 8.35 16.82 17.47
C ARG A 239 8.62 16.48 16.00
N MET A 240 7.66 15.84 15.35
CA MET A 240 7.64 15.55 13.92
C MET A 240 6.19 15.57 13.42
N ALA A 241 6.01 15.98 12.18
CA ALA A 241 4.75 15.96 11.46
C ALA A 241 4.85 15.11 10.19
N MET A 242 3.80 14.34 9.89
CA MET A 242 3.58 13.71 8.60
C MET A 242 2.40 14.38 7.89
N LEU A 243 2.67 15.02 6.76
CA LEU A 243 1.70 15.83 6.03
C LEU A 243 1.39 15.21 4.68
N LYS A 244 0.12 15.27 4.28
CA LYS A 244 -0.29 15.00 2.90
C LYS A 244 0.33 16.05 1.98
N PHE A 245 1.19 15.60 1.07
CA PHE A 245 1.99 16.47 0.23
C PHE A 245 1.69 16.23 -1.25
N ARG A 246 1.24 17.27 -1.96
CA ARG A 246 1.02 17.27 -3.40
C ARG A 246 1.17 18.70 -3.92
N LEU A 247 2.20 18.95 -4.72
CA LEU A 247 2.36 20.25 -5.37
C LEU A 247 1.31 20.46 -6.48
N PRO A 248 0.95 21.72 -6.79
CA PRO A 248 -0.01 22.05 -7.82
C PRO A 248 0.40 21.54 -9.21
N TYR A 249 -0.58 21.14 -10.02
CA TYR A 249 -0.35 20.87 -11.44
C TYR A 249 -0.57 22.10 -12.30
N HIS A 250 0.36 22.35 -13.20
CA HIS A 250 0.27 23.42 -14.18
C HIS A 250 -0.09 22.82 -15.55
N ASN A 251 -1.37 22.89 -15.94
CA ASN A 251 -1.82 22.34 -17.23
C ASN A 251 -1.30 23.15 -18.43
N ASP A 252 -1.13 24.47 -18.27
CA ASP A 252 -0.70 25.39 -19.32
C ASP A 252 0.74 25.87 -19.05
N LYS A 253 1.70 24.94 -19.07
CA LYS A 253 3.11 25.26 -18.85
C LYS A 253 3.63 26.16 -19.96
N VAL A 254 4.06 27.37 -19.59
CA VAL A 254 4.70 28.31 -20.51
C VAL A 254 6.21 28.05 -20.50
N ARG A 255 6.79 27.84 -21.68
CA ARG A 255 8.23 27.63 -21.83
C ARG A 255 9.01 28.81 -21.20
N GLY A 256 9.94 28.50 -20.31
CA GLY A 256 10.77 29.50 -19.62
C GLY A 256 10.11 30.14 -18.39
N LYS A 257 8.85 29.81 -18.08
CA LYS A 257 8.23 30.18 -16.81
C LYS A 257 8.62 29.16 -15.74
N VAL A 258 9.03 29.68 -14.58
CA VAL A 258 9.32 28.89 -13.37
C VAL A 258 8.02 28.77 -12.56
N TYR A 259 7.77 27.58 -12.02
CA TYR A 259 6.61 27.28 -11.20
C TYR A 259 7.12 26.75 -9.86
N GLU A 260 6.89 27.54 -8.81
CA GLU A 260 7.47 27.30 -7.50
C GLU A 260 6.44 27.43 -6.39
N THR A 261 6.54 26.56 -5.40
CA THR A 261 5.72 26.57 -4.18
C THR A 261 6.64 26.64 -2.96
N GLU A 262 6.50 27.68 -2.14
CA GLU A 262 7.17 27.72 -0.83
C GLU A 262 6.36 26.91 0.19
N TYR A 263 7.00 25.93 0.82
CA TYR A 263 6.37 25.08 1.82
C TYR A 263 7.38 24.59 2.86
N LEU A 264 6.95 23.84 3.88
CA LEU A 264 7.85 23.23 4.86
C LEU A 264 8.91 22.34 4.19
N ASP A 265 10.16 22.40 4.67
CA ASP A 265 11.21 21.47 4.25
C ASP A 265 11.11 20.16 5.04
N GLY A 266 11.55 19.06 4.44
CA GLY A 266 11.49 17.74 5.06
C GLY A 266 11.75 16.60 4.10
N THR A 267 11.57 15.39 4.61
CA THR A 267 11.78 14.15 3.86
C THR A 267 10.48 13.75 3.17
N ILE A 268 10.51 13.63 1.83
CA ILE A 268 9.34 13.20 1.05
C ILE A 268 9.38 11.67 0.90
N TYR A 269 8.40 10.98 1.48
CA TYR A 269 8.23 9.54 1.37
C TYR A 269 7.34 9.18 0.18
N LEU A 270 7.83 8.25 -0.64
CA LEU A 270 7.16 7.76 -1.84
C LEU A 270 5.93 6.92 -1.45
N PRO A 271 4.81 7.02 -2.19
CA PRO A 271 3.57 6.34 -1.82
C PRO A 271 3.66 4.83 -2.09
N VAL A 272 3.23 4.02 -1.11
CA VAL A 272 3.02 2.57 -1.26
C VAL A 272 1.53 2.33 -1.50
N TRP A 273 1.18 1.54 -2.52
CA TRP A 273 -0.22 1.28 -2.92
C TRP A 273 -1.01 2.56 -3.28
N GLY A 274 -0.32 3.61 -3.70
CA GLY A 274 -0.93 4.87 -4.16
C GLY A 274 -1.68 4.74 -5.49
N PRO A 275 -2.52 5.72 -5.87
CA PRO A 275 -3.12 5.74 -7.20
C PRO A 275 -2.07 5.65 -8.32
N PRO A 276 -2.35 5.01 -9.48
CA PRO A 276 -1.34 4.74 -10.50
C PRO A 276 -0.61 5.96 -11.09
N THR A 277 -1.22 7.14 -11.02
CA THR A 277 -0.70 8.40 -11.57
C THR A 277 -0.59 9.48 -10.50
N THR A 278 -0.44 9.10 -9.24
CA THR A 278 -0.43 10.04 -8.11
C THR A 278 0.88 10.83 -8.05
N THR A 279 0.78 12.13 -7.79
CA THR A 279 1.89 12.94 -7.24
C THR A 279 1.72 13.19 -5.74
N GLU A 280 0.70 12.62 -5.11
CA GLU A 280 0.57 12.66 -3.65
C GLU A 280 1.64 11.77 -3.01
N ALA A 281 2.36 12.35 -2.06
CA ALA A 281 3.35 11.73 -1.20
C ALA A 281 3.07 12.07 0.27
N ARG A 282 3.99 11.71 1.16
CA ARG A 282 3.99 12.14 2.57
C ARG A 282 5.24 12.94 2.86
N LEU A 283 5.07 14.20 3.26
CA LEU A 283 6.18 15.03 3.73
C LEU A 283 6.33 14.84 5.23
N VAL A 284 7.51 14.43 5.68
CA VAL A 284 7.86 14.29 7.09
C VAL A 284 8.82 15.42 7.48
N THR A 285 8.41 16.24 8.44
CA THR A 285 9.11 17.49 8.81
C THR A 285 9.09 17.74 10.31
N ASP A 286 10.10 18.41 10.84
CA ASP A 286 10.10 18.97 12.20
C ASP A 286 9.50 20.38 12.26
N GLY A 287 9.14 20.95 11.10
CA GLY A 287 8.57 22.29 10.98
C GLY A 287 9.57 23.43 11.19
N SER A 288 10.88 23.14 11.26
CA SER A 288 11.91 24.13 11.58
C SER A 288 12.28 25.06 10.42
N SER A 289 12.04 24.63 9.17
CA SER A 289 12.47 25.34 7.97
C SER A 289 11.48 25.19 6.82
N SER A 290 11.60 26.10 5.85
CA SER A 290 10.86 26.09 4.59
C SER A 290 11.80 25.85 3.42
N ARG A 291 11.24 25.33 2.32
CA ARG A 291 11.89 25.12 1.04
C ARG A 291 11.01 25.68 -0.08
N LEU A 292 11.67 26.30 -1.07
CA LEU A 292 11.06 26.60 -2.35
C LEU A 292 11.16 25.35 -3.24
N TYR A 293 10.01 24.75 -3.56
CA TYR A 293 9.92 23.56 -4.40
C TYR A 293 9.69 23.95 -5.86
N ASP A 294 10.38 23.31 -6.79
CA ASP A 294 10.07 23.38 -8.22
C ASP A 294 8.96 22.36 -8.53
N ASP A 295 7.77 22.88 -8.88
CA ASP A 295 6.57 22.08 -9.12
C ASP A 295 6.75 21.16 -10.33
N VAL A 296 7.50 21.61 -11.36
CA VAL A 296 7.75 20.84 -12.58
C VAL A 296 8.75 19.73 -12.31
N GLU A 297 9.81 20.01 -11.56
CA GLU A 297 10.77 18.99 -11.13
C GLU A 297 10.08 17.88 -10.34
N TYR A 298 9.28 18.24 -9.33
CA TYR A 298 8.56 17.28 -8.50
C TYR A 298 7.58 16.43 -9.33
N GLU A 299 6.83 17.05 -10.24
CA GLU A 299 5.92 16.35 -11.14
C GLU A 299 6.67 15.32 -12.00
N GLU A 300 7.78 15.70 -12.61
CA GLU A 300 8.58 14.81 -13.47
C GLU A 300 9.26 13.69 -12.70
N GLN A 301 9.70 13.96 -11.46
CA GLN A 301 10.23 12.96 -10.54
C GLN A 301 9.16 11.92 -10.17
N MET A 302 7.97 12.38 -9.78
CA MET A 302 6.85 11.49 -9.47
C MET A 302 6.32 10.75 -10.71
N PHE A 303 6.43 11.35 -11.90
CA PHE A 303 6.11 10.68 -13.15
C PHE A 303 7.11 9.57 -13.48
N TYR A 304 8.41 9.83 -13.32
CA TYR A 304 9.43 8.78 -13.40
C TYR A 304 9.17 7.68 -12.39
N PHE A 305 8.89 8.04 -11.13
CA PHE A 305 8.57 7.06 -10.09
C PHE A 305 7.42 6.14 -10.52
N ASN A 306 6.28 6.69 -10.94
CA ASN A 306 5.10 5.88 -11.30
C ASN A 306 5.29 5.04 -12.57
N THR A 307 6.17 5.45 -13.49
CA THR A 307 6.33 4.78 -14.80
C THR A 307 7.56 3.90 -14.90
N VAL A 308 8.55 4.07 -14.01
CA VAL A 308 9.80 3.32 -14.01
C VAL A 308 10.04 2.72 -12.62
N THR A 309 10.33 3.54 -11.61
CA THR A 309 10.72 3.06 -10.28
C THR A 309 9.71 2.11 -9.66
N ARG A 310 8.42 2.43 -9.73
CA ARG A 310 7.33 1.67 -9.10
C ARG A 310 7.04 0.34 -9.79
N VAL A 311 7.39 0.22 -11.07
CA VAL A 311 7.15 -0.99 -11.88
C VAL A 311 8.40 -1.78 -12.19
N LYS A 312 9.53 -1.34 -11.66
CA LYS A 312 10.75 -2.13 -11.57
C LYS A 312 10.54 -3.28 -10.60
N ARG A 313 11.30 -4.35 -10.83
CA ARG A 313 11.36 -5.53 -9.99
C ARG A 313 12.32 -5.34 -8.81
N TYR A 314 11.91 -5.76 -7.61
CA TYR A 314 12.65 -5.61 -6.35
C TYR A 314 12.73 -6.91 -5.56
N HIS A 315 13.72 -7.01 -4.68
CA HIS A 315 13.77 -8.05 -3.67
C HIS A 315 12.61 -7.92 -2.68
N THR A 316 11.97 -9.05 -2.39
CA THR A 316 10.97 -9.19 -1.33
C THR A 316 11.24 -10.48 -0.55
N PRO A 317 11.16 -10.48 0.78
CA PRO A 317 11.39 -11.67 1.59
C PRO A 317 10.34 -12.77 1.37
N MET A 318 9.18 -12.41 0.80
CA MET A 318 8.11 -13.34 0.51
C MET A 318 7.28 -12.94 -0.71
N VAL A 319 6.78 -13.97 -1.37
CA VAL A 319 5.84 -13.90 -2.49
C VAL A 319 4.66 -14.80 -2.20
N GLY A 320 3.54 -14.60 -2.89
CA GLY A 320 2.36 -15.40 -2.68
C GLY A 320 1.12 -14.66 -3.09
N ASN A 321 0.00 -14.91 -2.43
CA ASN A 321 -1.29 -14.39 -2.87
C ASN A 321 -1.39 -12.88 -2.70
N GLY A 322 -0.94 -12.24 -3.79
CA GLY A 322 -0.82 -10.83 -4.08
C GLY A 322 0.29 -10.07 -3.35
N LEU A 323 1.34 -10.80 -2.99
CA LEU A 323 2.69 -10.25 -2.96
C LEU A 323 3.44 -10.74 -4.20
N CYS A 324 3.97 -9.79 -4.94
CA CYS A 324 4.84 -10.02 -6.07
C CYS A 324 6.16 -9.26 -5.85
N GLU A 325 7.04 -9.27 -6.83
CA GLU A 325 8.35 -8.61 -6.73
C GLU A 325 8.31 -7.16 -7.21
N SER A 326 7.17 -6.52 -6.98
CA SER A 326 6.97 -5.11 -7.33
C SER A 326 7.45 -4.18 -6.22
N TYR A 327 7.57 -2.90 -6.55
CA TYR A 327 7.86 -1.84 -5.58
C TYR A 327 6.90 -1.86 -4.40
N ASP A 328 5.59 -1.94 -4.64
CA ASP A 328 4.58 -1.80 -3.58
C ASP A 328 4.66 -2.97 -2.57
N SER A 329 4.89 -4.19 -3.08
CA SER A 329 5.10 -5.38 -2.24
C SER A 329 6.41 -5.31 -1.46
N ALA A 330 7.52 -4.96 -2.12
CA ALA A 330 8.82 -4.86 -1.49
C ALA A 330 8.88 -3.72 -0.45
N ALA A 331 8.29 -2.56 -0.76
CA ALA A 331 8.20 -1.42 0.15
C ALA A 331 7.37 -1.77 1.39
N GLU A 332 6.25 -2.45 1.22
CA GLU A 332 5.46 -2.92 2.35
C GLU A 332 6.25 -3.88 3.25
N MET A 333 6.90 -4.89 2.66
CA MET A 333 7.73 -5.82 3.45
C MET A 333 8.84 -5.09 4.20
N SER A 334 9.52 -4.15 3.54
CA SER A 334 10.56 -3.33 4.16
C SER A 334 10.04 -2.50 5.34
N ILE A 335 8.83 -1.93 5.24
CA ILE A 335 8.20 -1.16 6.32
C ILE A 335 7.87 -2.08 7.51
N LEU A 336 7.29 -3.25 7.24
CA LEU A 336 6.90 -4.19 8.29
C LEU A 336 8.13 -4.81 8.98
N GLU A 337 9.19 -5.12 8.24
CA GLU A 337 10.46 -5.58 8.81
C GLU A 337 11.10 -4.51 9.70
N ALA A 338 11.11 -3.24 9.26
CA ALA A 338 11.61 -2.13 10.06
C ALA A 338 10.80 -1.95 11.36
N TYR A 339 9.46 -2.04 11.27
CA TYR A 339 8.60 -2.03 12.45
C TYR A 339 8.94 -3.18 13.42
N LEU A 340 8.99 -4.41 12.93
CA LEU A 340 9.32 -5.58 13.78
C LEU A 340 10.71 -5.46 14.42
N ALA A 341 11.70 -4.96 13.68
CA ALA A 341 13.06 -4.75 14.18
C ALA A 341 13.14 -3.65 15.25
N SER A 342 12.18 -2.73 15.29
CA SER A 342 12.10 -1.66 16.29
C SER A 342 11.50 -2.11 17.64
N LEU A 343 10.88 -3.29 17.69
CA LEU A 343 10.13 -3.75 18.87
C LEU A 343 11.06 -4.30 19.96
N SER A 344 10.72 -4.00 21.21
CA SER A 344 11.29 -4.68 22.38
C SER A 344 10.64 -6.05 22.59
N GLU A 345 11.31 -6.96 23.32
CA GLU A 345 10.77 -8.30 23.62
C GLU A 345 9.33 -8.29 24.21
N PRO A 346 8.98 -7.42 25.18
CA PRO A 346 7.61 -7.33 25.66
C PRO A 346 6.61 -6.93 24.57
N MET A 347 7.00 -6.03 23.66
CA MET A 347 6.17 -5.62 22.53
C MET A 347 6.00 -6.74 21.50
N VAL A 348 7.04 -7.54 21.25
CA VAL A 348 6.96 -8.72 20.40
C VAL A 348 5.97 -9.75 20.97
N ALA A 349 5.99 -9.98 22.28
CA ALA A 349 5.03 -10.88 22.95
C ALA A 349 3.59 -10.37 22.80
N ARG A 350 3.35 -9.09 23.07
CA ARG A 350 2.03 -8.46 22.88
C ARG A 350 1.56 -8.53 21.42
N LEU A 351 2.47 -8.33 20.46
CA LEU A 351 2.13 -8.44 19.05
C LEU A 351 1.72 -9.87 18.69
N ARG A 352 2.39 -10.90 19.23
CA ARG A 352 1.96 -12.30 19.04
C ARG A 352 0.53 -12.54 19.53
N GLU A 353 0.19 -11.99 20.69
CA GLU A 353 -1.18 -12.09 21.23
C GLU A 353 -2.19 -11.36 20.34
N LEU A 354 -1.86 -10.15 19.88
CA LEU A 354 -2.71 -9.35 18.99
C LEU A 354 -2.97 -10.02 17.65
N LEU A 355 -1.97 -10.68 17.07
CA LEU A 355 -2.09 -11.38 15.79
C LEU A 355 -2.79 -12.75 15.93
N GLY A 356 -2.86 -13.30 17.14
CA GLY A 356 -3.43 -14.60 17.44
C GLY A 356 -2.60 -15.77 16.88
N PRO A 357 -3.11 -17.02 16.96
CA PRO A 357 -2.52 -18.13 16.24
C PRO A 357 -2.67 -17.85 14.74
N GLY A 358 -1.60 -17.39 14.10
CA GLY A 358 -1.59 -17.14 12.66
C GLY A 358 -2.02 -18.39 11.88
N PRO A 359 -2.45 -18.24 10.61
CA PRO A 359 -2.79 -19.39 9.77
C PRO A 359 -1.63 -20.38 9.82
N ALA A 360 -1.89 -21.56 10.38
CA ALA A 360 -0.91 -22.60 10.62
C ALA A 360 -0.49 -23.24 9.28
N THR A 361 0.24 -22.51 8.45
CA THR A 361 0.76 -23.04 7.18
C THR A 361 2.15 -22.50 6.92
N ALA A 362 3.14 -23.36 7.19
CA ALA A 362 4.39 -23.53 6.46
C ALA A 362 5.35 -22.33 6.39
N PHE A 363 6.01 -21.99 7.49
CA PHE A 363 7.35 -21.38 7.40
C PHE A 363 8.39 -22.26 8.09
N PRO A 364 9.54 -22.53 7.44
CA PRO A 364 10.64 -23.22 8.09
C PRO A 364 11.16 -22.36 9.25
N ALA A 365 11.51 -23.02 10.35
CA ALA A 365 12.19 -22.36 11.47
C ALA A 365 13.50 -21.73 10.97
N GLY A 366 13.63 -20.40 11.07
CA GLY A 366 14.85 -19.66 10.69
C GLY A 366 14.67 -18.46 9.76
N ALA A 367 13.46 -18.16 9.25
CA ALA A 367 13.24 -16.92 8.49
C ALA A 367 13.35 -15.67 9.40
N PRO A 368 13.91 -14.54 8.91
CA PRO A 368 13.93 -13.28 9.65
C PRO A 368 12.51 -12.90 10.11
N GLY A 369 12.36 -12.55 11.39
CA GLY A 369 11.05 -12.17 11.95
C GLY A 369 10.12 -13.32 12.36
N GLY A 370 10.58 -14.59 12.35
CA GLY A 370 9.97 -15.70 13.10
C GLY A 370 8.43 -15.76 13.05
N GLY A 371 7.85 -16.01 11.87
CA GLY A 371 6.39 -16.16 11.68
C GLY A 371 5.54 -14.90 11.91
N LEU A 372 6.09 -13.83 12.49
CA LEU A 372 5.37 -12.59 12.77
C LEU A 372 5.16 -11.74 11.52
N LEU A 373 6.15 -11.64 10.65
CA LEU A 373 6.03 -10.88 9.41
C LEU A 373 4.84 -11.34 8.53
N PRO A 374 4.70 -12.64 8.19
CA PRO A 374 3.55 -13.09 7.40
C PRO A 374 2.22 -12.94 8.16
N ALA A 375 2.20 -13.13 9.49
CA ALA A 375 1.00 -12.92 10.30
C ALA A 375 0.56 -11.45 10.36
N LEU A 376 1.53 -10.53 10.51
CA LEU A 376 1.31 -9.09 10.50
C LEU A 376 0.81 -8.64 9.13
N PHE A 377 1.43 -9.10 8.04
CA PHE A 377 0.97 -8.83 6.68
C PHE A 377 -0.49 -9.25 6.46
N ALA A 378 -0.85 -10.47 6.88
CA ALA A 378 -2.20 -11.00 6.75
C ALA A 378 -3.20 -10.18 7.57
N ARG A 379 -2.85 -9.84 8.83
CA ARG A 379 -3.67 -8.99 9.69
C ARG A 379 -3.86 -7.60 9.09
N LEU A 380 -2.79 -6.99 8.58
CA LEU A 380 -2.85 -5.70 7.89
C LEU A 380 -3.79 -5.77 6.68
N GLY A 381 -3.70 -6.86 5.90
CA GLY A 381 -4.70 -7.26 4.90
C GLY A 381 -6.12 -7.13 5.43
N HIS A 382 -6.46 -7.89 6.45
CA HIS A 382 -7.80 -7.88 7.06
C HIS A 382 -8.25 -6.48 7.51
N GLU A 383 -7.43 -5.78 8.30
CA GLU A 383 -7.78 -4.49 8.93
C GLU A 383 -7.86 -3.34 7.93
N SER A 384 -7.08 -3.39 6.84
CA SER A 384 -7.11 -2.38 5.78
C SER A 384 -8.14 -2.67 4.67
N THR A 385 -8.82 -3.82 4.71
CA THR A 385 -9.77 -4.26 3.67
C THR A 385 -11.25 -4.00 4.03
N ALA A 386 -11.53 -3.17 5.04
CA ALA A 386 -12.90 -2.72 5.34
C ALA A 386 -13.55 -2.06 4.11
N ARG A 387 -14.33 -2.83 3.34
CA ARG A 387 -14.95 -2.45 2.06
C ARG A 387 -13.94 -1.90 1.03
N GLY A 388 -12.71 -2.41 1.04
CA GLY A 388 -11.69 -2.05 0.06
C GLY A 388 -12.22 -2.24 -1.35
N ARG A 389 -12.58 -1.15 -2.02
CA ARG A 389 -12.92 -1.19 -3.44
C ARG A 389 -11.66 -1.66 -4.14
N HIS A 390 -11.67 -2.90 -4.63
CA HIS A 390 -10.84 -3.31 -5.73
C HIS A 390 -11.17 -2.37 -6.89
N LEU A 391 -10.40 -1.29 -7.04
CA LEU A 391 -10.36 -0.56 -8.29
C LEU A 391 -9.65 -1.47 -9.26
N LEU A 392 -10.43 -2.39 -9.84
CA LEU A 392 -10.17 -3.02 -11.12
C LEU A 392 -9.59 -1.93 -12.01
N THR A 393 -8.36 -2.17 -12.45
CA THR A 393 -7.65 -1.17 -13.22
C THR A 393 -8.49 -0.81 -14.42
N ILE A 394 -8.66 0.50 -14.59
CA ILE A 394 -9.40 1.14 -15.67
C ILE A 394 -8.67 0.79 -16.96
N LEU A 395 -9.05 -0.33 -17.58
CA LEU A 395 -8.85 -0.52 -19.01
C LEU A 395 -9.71 0.55 -19.73
N PRO A 396 -9.16 1.24 -20.74
CA PRO A 396 -9.91 2.15 -21.60
C PRO A 396 -11.25 1.56 -22.06
N ALA A 397 -12.30 2.37 -22.18
CA ALA A 397 -13.66 1.91 -22.48
C ALA A 397 -13.75 1.14 -23.82
N ASP A 398 -12.84 1.43 -24.73
CA ASP A 398 -12.60 0.80 -26.02
C ASP A 398 -11.90 -0.58 -25.92
N THR A 399 -11.11 -0.84 -24.88
CA THR A 399 -10.51 -2.18 -24.61
C THR A 399 -11.42 -3.08 -23.78
N ARG A 400 -12.34 -2.53 -22.95
CA ARG A 400 -13.38 -3.31 -22.24
C ARG A 400 -14.31 -4.09 -23.17
N LYS A 401 -14.56 -3.57 -24.38
CA LYS A 401 -15.41 -4.23 -25.37
C LYS A 401 -14.72 -5.37 -26.11
N ARG A 402 -13.38 -5.42 -26.12
CA ARG A 402 -12.63 -6.41 -26.91
C ARG A 402 -11.93 -7.49 -26.08
N TRP A 403 -11.60 -7.28 -24.80
CA TRP A 403 -10.68 -8.21 -24.12
C TRP A 403 -10.98 -8.59 -22.66
N PHE A 404 -11.86 -7.89 -21.93
CA PHE A 404 -12.18 -8.33 -20.56
C PHE A 404 -13.53 -7.83 -20.06
N ARG A 405 -14.40 -8.77 -19.68
CA ARG A 405 -15.50 -8.58 -18.72
C ARG A 405 -15.17 -9.50 -17.56
N ALA A 406 -14.91 -8.96 -16.36
CA ALA A 406 -14.70 -9.80 -15.19
C ALA A 406 -15.91 -10.72 -15.05
N LYS A 407 -15.69 -12.03 -14.84
CA LYS A 407 -16.77 -13.01 -14.73
C LYS A 407 -16.74 -13.70 -13.38
N VAL A 408 -17.90 -13.92 -12.79
CA VAL A 408 -18.11 -14.80 -11.63
C VAL A 408 -18.85 -16.05 -12.11
N PHE A 409 -18.41 -17.23 -11.66
CA PHE A 409 -19.03 -18.49 -12.03
C PHE A 409 -20.16 -18.82 -11.04
N ASP A 410 -21.37 -18.97 -11.57
CA ASP A 410 -22.52 -19.47 -10.82
C ASP A 410 -22.59 -20.98 -10.98
N SER A 411 -22.28 -21.71 -9.90
CA SER A 411 -22.36 -23.17 -9.85
C SER A 411 -23.79 -23.70 -9.94
N THR A 412 -24.79 -22.89 -9.61
CA THR A 412 -26.21 -23.28 -9.60
C THR A 412 -26.78 -23.26 -11.01
N THR A 413 -26.46 -22.22 -11.77
CA THR A 413 -26.94 -22.07 -13.15
C THR A 413 -25.94 -22.57 -14.20
N GLY A 414 -24.69 -22.86 -13.79
CA GLY A 414 -23.61 -23.31 -14.66
C GLY A 414 -23.10 -22.22 -15.61
N ARG A 415 -23.34 -20.94 -15.30
CA ARG A 415 -23.07 -19.80 -16.19
C ARG A 415 -22.04 -18.85 -15.60
N TYR A 416 -21.33 -18.14 -16.48
CA TYR A 416 -20.44 -17.05 -16.12
C TYR A 416 -21.20 -15.71 -16.19
N LEU A 417 -21.45 -15.10 -15.03
CA LEU A 417 -22.09 -13.80 -14.90
C LEU A 417 -21.04 -12.69 -14.95
N ASP A 418 -21.42 -11.50 -15.40
CA ASP A 418 -20.53 -10.33 -15.32
C ASP A 418 -20.31 -9.94 -13.86
N ALA A 419 -19.07 -9.95 -13.37
CA ALA A 419 -18.77 -9.63 -11.99
C ALA A 419 -19.13 -8.18 -11.65
N CYS A 420 -19.33 -7.30 -12.64
CA CYS A 420 -19.82 -5.93 -12.43
C CYS A 420 -21.34 -5.78 -12.61
N SER A 421 -22.07 -6.83 -13.00
CA SER A 421 -23.54 -6.80 -12.98
C SER A 421 -24.06 -6.98 -11.56
N GLU A 422 -25.29 -6.51 -11.33
CA GLU A 422 -26.00 -6.67 -10.05
C GLU A 422 -26.03 -8.14 -9.63
N GLU A 423 -26.46 -9.03 -10.54
CA GLU A 423 -26.45 -10.49 -10.34
C GLU A 423 -25.07 -11.06 -9.99
N GLY A 424 -23.99 -10.54 -10.61
CA GLY A 424 -22.64 -11.00 -10.32
C GLY A 424 -22.10 -10.51 -8.98
N GLN A 425 -22.45 -9.28 -8.58
CA GLN A 425 -22.09 -8.73 -7.27
C GLN A 425 -22.85 -9.42 -6.14
N GLU A 426 -24.13 -9.75 -6.35
CA GLU A 426 -24.94 -10.52 -5.40
C GLU A 426 -24.39 -11.94 -5.21
N LEU A 427 -24.02 -12.61 -6.30
CA LEU A 427 -23.42 -13.94 -6.23
C LEU A 427 -22.08 -13.93 -5.49
N LEU A 428 -21.22 -12.93 -5.72
CA LEU A 428 -19.97 -12.77 -4.98
C LEU A 428 -20.20 -12.55 -3.48
N CYS A 429 -21.22 -11.76 -3.12
CA CYS A 429 -21.62 -11.57 -1.72
C CYS A 429 -22.13 -12.87 -1.09
N ALA A 430 -22.94 -13.64 -1.81
CA ALA A 430 -23.49 -14.92 -1.33
C ALA A 430 -22.40 -16.00 -1.16
N GLN A 431 -21.48 -16.13 -2.12
CA GLN A 431 -20.35 -17.08 -2.04
C GLN A 431 -19.44 -16.77 -0.86
N ARG A 432 -19.25 -15.49 -0.54
CA ARG A 432 -18.49 -15.05 0.63
C ARG A 432 -19.16 -15.45 1.95
N ALA A 433 -20.47 -15.20 2.08
CA ALA A 433 -21.22 -15.61 3.27
C ALA A 433 -21.21 -17.13 3.47
N GLY A 434 -21.31 -17.91 2.38
CA GLY A 434 -21.23 -19.37 2.42
C GLY A 434 -19.84 -19.89 2.83
N ALA A 435 -18.76 -19.26 2.36
CA ALA A 435 -17.40 -19.62 2.74
C ALA A 435 -17.10 -19.29 4.21
N GLU A 436 -17.62 -18.17 4.73
CA GLU A 436 -17.49 -17.77 6.13
C GLU A 436 -18.29 -18.72 7.06
N ALA A 437 -19.48 -19.17 6.65
CA ALA A 437 -20.26 -20.17 7.38
C ALA A 437 -19.61 -21.56 7.38
N ALA A 438 -19.09 -22.02 6.23
CA ALA A 438 -18.40 -23.31 6.12
C ALA A 438 -17.09 -23.36 6.94
N ALA A 439 -16.40 -22.23 7.09
CA ALA A 439 -15.22 -22.13 7.94
C ALA A 439 -15.57 -22.17 9.45
N ALA A 440 -16.78 -21.73 9.83
CA ALA A 440 -17.26 -21.78 11.21
C ALA A 440 -17.79 -23.17 11.61
N GLU A 441 -18.29 -23.96 10.67
CA GLU A 441 -18.87 -25.30 10.91
C GLU A 441 -17.87 -26.46 10.72
N ALA A 442 -16.65 -26.21 10.25
CA ALA A 442 -15.66 -27.27 10.05
C ALA A 442 -15.26 -27.91 11.40
N PRO A 443 -15.55 -29.22 11.65
CA PRO A 443 -15.16 -29.86 12.90
C PRO A 443 -13.63 -29.97 12.97
N ALA A 444 -13.07 -29.72 14.16
CA ALA A 444 -11.65 -29.94 14.42
C ALA A 444 -11.26 -31.36 13.99
N ALA A 445 -10.34 -31.45 13.02
CA ALA A 445 -9.94 -32.72 12.42
C ALA A 445 -9.58 -33.75 13.52
N PRO A 446 -10.08 -35.00 13.44
CA PRO A 446 -9.77 -36.00 14.45
C PRO A 446 -8.25 -36.26 14.44
N ARG A 447 -7.63 -36.16 15.62
CA ARG A 447 -6.24 -36.56 15.83
C ARG A 447 -6.10 -38.02 15.39
N LYS A 448 -5.55 -38.26 14.20
CA LYS A 448 -5.10 -39.58 13.78
C LYS A 448 -4.04 -40.05 14.78
N ARG A 449 -4.39 -41.02 15.62
CA ARG A 449 -3.41 -41.81 16.37
C ARG A 449 -2.53 -42.51 15.34
N TRP A 450 -1.26 -42.16 15.33
CA TRP A 450 -0.25 -42.89 14.57
C TRP A 450 -0.12 -44.31 15.13
N PRO A 451 0.08 -45.34 14.29
CA PRO A 451 0.37 -46.68 14.78
C PRO A 451 1.66 -46.65 15.61
N SER A 452 1.61 -47.29 16.77
CA SER A 452 2.73 -47.41 17.70
C SER A 452 3.96 -48.00 17.01
N CYS A 453 5.06 -47.25 17.01
CA CYS A 453 6.39 -47.70 16.62
C CYS A 453 6.82 -48.89 17.52
N PRO A 454 7.23 -50.05 16.96
CA PRO A 454 7.58 -51.24 17.75
C PRO A 454 8.89 -51.16 18.55
N THR A 455 9.66 -50.07 18.48
CA THR A 455 11.06 -50.07 18.94
C THR A 455 11.43 -49.00 19.97
N CYS A 456 10.48 -48.34 20.64
CA CYS A 456 10.82 -47.35 21.68
C CYS A 456 10.54 -47.86 23.12
N PRO A 457 11.55 -47.98 24.00
CA PRO A 457 11.39 -48.50 25.36
C PRO A 457 10.67 -47.49 26.27
N ARG A 458 9.62 -47.96 26.94
CA ARG A 458 8.81 -47.19 27.89
C ARG A 458 9.64 -46.77 29.11
N ARG A 459 9.66 -45.47 29.45
CA ARG A 459 9.84 -45.02 30.83
C ARG A 459 8.47 -44.66 31.42
N ARG A 460 8.08 -45.43 32.45
CA ARG A 460 7.18 -45.01 33.54
C ARG A 460 7.92 -43.89 34.29
N SER A 461 7.31 -42.82 34.79
CA SER A 461 6.06 -42.67 35.54
C SER A 461 5.51 -41.26 35.35
#